data_AF-A0AAP6BNR5-F1
#
_entry.id   AF-A0AAP6BNR5-F1
#
_cell.length_a   1.000
_cell.length_b   1.000
_cell.length_c   1.000
_cell.angle_alpha   90.00
_cell.angle_beta   90.00
_cell.angle_gamma   90.00
#
_symmetry.space_group_name_H-M   'P 1'
#
loop_
_entity.id
_entity.type
_entity.pdbx_description
1 polymer ?
#
loop_
_entity_poly.entity_id
_entity_poly.type
_entity_poly.pdbx_seq_one_letter_code
_entity_poly.pdbx_strand_id
1 'polypeptide(L)'
;MKREILLERIEKLKAIMPWYVLEYYQSKLTVPYSFTTLYEYLKEYDRFFHWILDSGIADGSQIAEIPLSVLENMTKKDMEAFILYLRERPLLNANTTQNGVSQTTINRTLSALSSLYKYLTEEVENENGEPYFYRNVMKKVSTKKKRETLAARAENIKQKLFLGEETEQFLNYIDEEYPKNLSNRALSSFEKNKERDLAIIALLLASGVRLSEAVNLDLKDLNLKMMVIEVTRKGGKRDSVNVAAFAKAYLERYLEVRSKRYKAEKSDTALFLTEYRGVPNRIDASSVEKMVAKYSEDFKVRVTPHKLRHTLATRLYDATKSQVLVSHQLGHASTQVTDLYTHIVNDEQKNALDNL
;
A
#
# COMPACT_ATOMS: atom_id res chain seq x y z
N MET A 1 -0.68 -10.29 -2.26
CA MET A 1 0.04 -11.57 -2.26
C MET A 1 -0.64 -12.49 -1.26
N LYS A 2 -0.96 -13.74 -1.63
CA LYS A 2 -1.52 -14.72 -0.68
C LYS A 2 -0.52 -14.93 0.48
N ARG A 3 -1.02 -15.14 1.70
CA ARG A 3 -0.20 -15.29 2.91
C ARG A 3 0.83 -16.42 2.77
N GLU A 4 0.45 -17.53 2.17
CA GLU A 4 1.34 -18.68 1.92
C GLU A 4 2.53 -18.31 1.03
N ILE A 5 2.28 -17.60 -0.08
CA ILE A 5 3.34 -17.13 -0.99
C ILE A 5 4.28 -16.14 -0.28
N LEU A 6 3.73 -15.28 0.59
CA LEU A 6 4.53 -14.37 1.41
C LEU A 6 5.48 -15.15 2.32
N LEU A 7 4.97 -16.17 3.01
CA LEU A 7 5.76 -17.00 3.92
C LEU A 7 6.83 -17.81 3.16
N GLU A 8 6.49 -18.39 2.01
CA GLU A 8 7.46 -19.11 1.17
C GLU A 8 8.63 -18.19 0.75
N ARG A 9 8.32 -16.95 0.34
CA ARG A 9 9.35 -15.97 -0.04
C ARG A 9 10.18 -15.50 1.16
N ILE A 10 9.58 -15.42 2.34
CA ILE A 10 10.30 -15.13 3.59
C ILE A 10 11.30 -16.26 3.88
N GLU A 11 10.89 -17.53 3.79
CA GLU A 11 11.78 -18.66 4.06
C GLU A 11 12.97 -18.70 3.11
N LYS A 12 12.78 -18.40 1.82
CA LYS A 12 13.87 -18.28 0.85
C LYS A 12 14.89 -17.20 1.24
N LEU A 13 14.42 -16.05 1.71
CA LEU A 13 15.32 -14.98 2.17
C LEU A 13 15.99 -15.35 3.49
N LYS A 14 15.30 -15.98 4.44
CA LYS A 14 15.91 -16.42 5.70
C LYS A 14 17.06 -17.40 5.46
N ALA A 15 16.92 -18.31 4.51
CA ALA A 15 17.94 -19.33 4.22
C ALA A 15 19.32 -18.76 3.86
N ILE A 16 19.39 -17.52 3.37
CA ILE A 16 20.66 -16.87 2.97
C ILE A 16 21.17 -15.85 3.99
N MET A 17 20.41 -15.54 5.04
CA MET A 17 20.72 -14.44 5.96
C MET A 17 21.72 -14.86 7.04
N PRO A 18 22.55 -13.92 7.54
CA PRO A 18 23.39 -14.18 8.70
C PRO A 18 22.55 -14.52 9.94
N TRP A 19 23.11 -15.31 10.85
CA TRP A 19 22.42 -15.77 12.06
C TRP A 19 21.85 -14.61 12.91
N TYR A 20 22.56 -13.48 13.03
CA TYR A 20 22.12 -12.32 13.81
C TYR A 20 20.93 -11.58 13.18
N VAL A 21 20.73 -11.72 11.86
CA VAL A 21 19.53 -11.22 11.18
C VAL A 21 18.35 -12.16 11.41
N LEU A 22 18.59 -13.47 11.48
CA LEU A 22 17.56 -14.45 11.83
C LEU A 22 17.07 -14.28 13.26
N GLU A 23 17.98 -13.99 14.18
CA GLU A 23 17.63 -13.70 15.56
C GLU A 23 16.84 -12.39 15.69
N TYR A 24 17.29 -11.33 15.01
CA TYR A 24 16.50 -10.10 14.88
C TYR A 24 15.09 -10.38 14.33
N TYR A 25 14.99 -11.19 13.26
CA TYR A 25 13.71 -11.56 12.67
C TYR A 25 12.80 -12.27 13.68
N GLN A 26 13.34 -13.22 14.45
CA GLN A 26 12.60 -13.92 15.51
C GLN A 26 12.15 -12.97 16.63
N SER A 27 13.02 -12.08 17.10
CA SER A 27 12.67 -11.03 18.06
C SER A 27 11.54 -10.14 17.54
N LYS A 28 11.56 -9.78 16.24
CA LYS A 28 10.47 -8.98 15.65
C LYS A 28 9.21 -9.77 15.33
N LEU A 29 9.18 -11.09 15.52
CA LEU A 29 7.92 -11.85 15.53
C LEU A 29 7.22 -11.79 16.90
N THR A 30 7.97 -11.64 17.99
CA THR A 30 7.39 -11.50 19.35
C THR A 30 6.81 -10.11 19.56
N VAL A 31 7.36 -9.11 18.88
CA VAL A 31 6.80 -7.76 18.70
C VAL A 31 5.81 -7.79 17.53
N PRO A 32 4.68 -7.05 17.51
CA PRO A 32 3.63 -7.21 16.49
C PRO A 32 3.97 -6.59 15.11
N TYR A 33 5.16 -6.87 14.56
CA TYR A 33 5.48 -6.52 13.19
C TYR A 33 4.70 -7.43 12.23
N SER A 34 4.22 -6.84 11.13
CA SER A 34 3.55 -7.65 10.10
C SER A 34 4.57 -8.46 9.31
N PHE A 35 4.20 -9.67 8.88
CA PHE A 35 5.02 -10.48 7.96
C PHE A 35 5.43 -9.71 6.70
N THR A 36 4.58 -8.80 6.21
CA THR A 36 4.91 -7.93 5.07
C THR A 36 6.04 -6.97 5.40
N THR A 37 6.04 -6.37 6.59
CA THR A 37 7.14 -5.49 7.04
C THR A 37 8.44 -6.27 7.14
N LEU A 38 8.41 -7.45 7.75
CA LEU A 38 9.59 -8.31 7.90
C LEU A 38 10.13 -8.79 6.55
N TYR A 39 9.24 -9.16 5.62
CA TYR A 39 9.61 -9.52 4.27
C TYR A 39 10.30 -8.37 3.51
N GLU A 40 9.76 -7.15 3.61
CA GLU A 40 10.41 -5.99 3.00
C GLU A 40 11.76 -5.70 3.66
N TYR A 41 11.89 -5.83 4.99
CA TYR A 41 13.17 -5.67 5.67
C TYR A 41 14.21 -6.69 5.21
N LEU A 42 13.84 -7.97 5.10
CA LEU A 42 14.72 -9.01 4.57
C LEU A 42 15.20 -8.70 3.15
N LYS A 43 14.35 -8.16 2.28
CA LYS A 43 14.78 -7.71 0.93
C LYS A 43 15.75 -6.54 0.97
N GLU A 44 15.58 -5.62 1.93
CA GLU A 44 16.52 -4.52 2.10
C GLU A 44 17.87 -5.00 2.68
N TYR A 45 17.86 -5.97 3.59
CA TYR A 45 19.07 -6.63 4.11
C TYR A 45 19.78 -7.43 3.03
N ASP A 46 19.04 -8.19 2.23
CA ASP A 46 19.57 -8.98 1.11
C ASP A 46 20.38 -8.09 0.16
N ARG A 47 19.81 -6.94 -0.23
CA ARG A 47 20.49 -5.95 -1.07
C ARG A 47 21.75 -5.38 -0.41
N PHE A 48 21.69 -5.13 0.90
CA PHE A 48 22.80 -4.56 1.65
C PHE A 48 23.97 -5.54 1.79
N PHE A 49 23.69 -6.79 2.14
CA PHE A 49 24.73 -7.81 2.27
C PHE A 49 25.34 -8.22 0.94
N HIS A 50 24.54 -8.28 -0.14
CA HIS A 50 25.09 -8.41 -1.50
C HIS A 50 26.08 -7.28 -1.81
N TRP A 51 25.72 -6.03 -1.50
CA TRP A 51 26.63 -4.90 -1.71
C TRP A 51 27.91 -4.99 -0.87
N ILE A 52 27.83 -5.49 0.38
CA ILE A 52 29.00 -5.72 1.24
C ILE A 52 29.99 -6.68 0.56
N LEU A 53 29.49 -7.79 0.00
CA LEU A 53 30.31 -8.77 -0.73
C LEU A 53 30.88 -8.16 -2.02
N ASP A 54 30.03 -7.53 -2.84
CA ASP A 54 30.42 -6.91 -4.12
C ASP A 54 31.49 -5.82 -3.93
N SER A 55 31.47 -5.13 -2.79
CA SER A 55 32.40 -4.04 -2.48
C SER A 55 33.69 -4.52 -1.80
N GLY A 56 33.81 -5.81 -1.50
CA GLY A 56 34.96 -6.38 -0.80
C GLY A 56 35.10 -5.91 0.66
N ILE A 57 34.00 -5.51 1.30
CA ILE A 57 34.01 -5.08 2.72
C ILE A 57 34.08 -6.29 3.66
N ALA A 58 33.52 -7.42 3.23
CA ALA A 58 33.61 -8.69 3.94
C ALA A 58 34.29 -9.73 3.06
N ASP A 59 35.17 -10.53 3.67
CA ASP A 59 35.73 -11.71 3.04
C ASP A 59 34.70 -12.85 3.08
N GLY A 60 34.41 -13.45 1.93
CA GLY A 60 33.45 -14.55 1.82
C GLY A 60 32.76 -14.59 0.46
N SER A 61 32.08 -15.71 0.19
CA SER A 61 31.29 -15.87 -1.05
C SER A 61 29.78 -15.88 -0.78
N GLN A 62 29.37 -15.99 0.49
CA GLN A 62 27.97 -16.13 0.87
C GLN A 62 27.55 -15.12 1.93
N ILE A 63 26.32 -14.63 1.83
CA ILE A 63 25.77 -13.64 2.77
C ILE A 63 25.72 -14.20 4.20
N ALA A 64 25.34 -15.47 4.36
CA ALA A 64 25.20 -16.12 5.67
C ALA A 64 26.52 -16.15 6.48
N GLU A 65 27.66 -16.05 5.79
CA GLU A 65 29.00 -16.11 6.40
C GLU A 65 29.51 -14.74 6.87
N ILE A 66 28.83 -13.63 6.51
CA ILE A 66 29.28 -12.28 6.85
C ILE A 66 29.29 -12.10 8.37
N PRO A 67 30.47 -11.93 9.01
CA PRO A 67 30.57 -11.89 10.45
C PRO A 67 29.99 -10.59 11.01
N LEU A 68 29.52 -10.65 12.25
CA LEU A 68 28.92 -9.50 12.94
C LEU A 68 29.89 -8.32 13.07
N SER A 69 31.19 -8.61 13.18
CA SER A 69 32.27 -7.62 13.24
C SER A 69 32.32 -6.70 12.02
N VAL A 70 31.83 -7.14 10.85
CA VAL A 70 31.71 -6.27 9.67
C VAL A 70 30.78 -5.10 9.97
N LEU A 71 29.58 -5.37 10.51
CA LEU A 71 28.60 -4.34 10.88
C LEU A 71 29.11 -3.44 12.00
N GLU A 72 29.77 -4.02 13.01
CA GLU A 72 30.37 -3.26 14.11
C GLU A 72 31.38 -2.22 13.61
N ASN A 73 32.20 -2.59 12.63
CA ASN A 73 33.29 -1.76 12.12
C ASN A 73 32.91 -0.85 10.96
N MET A 74 31.73 -1.02 10.35
CA MET A 74 31.28 -0.19 9.23
C MET A 74 31.37 1.31 9.52
N THR A 75 32.00 2.05 8.63
CA THR A 75 32.18 3.49 8.77
C THR A 75 31.03 4.27 8.15
N LYS A 76 30.95 5.56 8.50
CA LYS A 76 30.01 6.48 7.84
C LYS A 76 30.27 6.53 6.33
N LYS A 77 31.55 6.46 5.91
CA LYS A 77 31.97 6.46 4.51
C LYS A 77 31.41 5.24 3.78
N ASP A 78 31.43 4.07 4.41
CA ASP A 78 30.87 2.83 3.83
C ASP A 78 29.36 2.95 3.65
N MET A 79 28.65 3.49 4.65
CA MET A 79 27.22 3.76 4.53
C MET A 79 26.89 4.78 3.43
N GLU A 80 27.72 5.82 3.26
CA GLU A 80 27.59 6.79 2.17
C GLU A 80 27.84 6.15 0.81
N ALA A 81 28.83 5.26 0.70
CA ALA A 81 29.09 4.47 -0.50
C ALA A 81 27.93 3.53 -0.84
N PHE A 82 27.30 2.88 0.16
CA PHE A 82 26.10 2.09 -0.06
C PHE A 82 24.93 2.94 -0.55
N ILE A 83 24.71 4.12 0.04
CA ILE A 83 23.65 5.04 -0.42
C ILE A 83 23.93 5.50 -1.85
N LEU A 84 25.19 5.73 -2.21
CA LEU A 84 25.58 6.08 -3.58
C LEU A 84 25.31 4.91 -4.54
N TYR A 85 25.70 3.70 -4.17
CA TYR A 85 25.37 2.47 -4.91
C TYR A 85 23.86 2.36 -5.16
N LEU A 86 23.03 2.59 -4.14
CA LEU A 86 21.57 2.57 -4.31
C LEU A 86 21.07 3.63 -5.30
N ARG A 87 21.73 4.78 -5.42
CA ARG A 87 21.36 5.86 -6.35
C ARG A 87 21.86 5.65 -7.77
N GLU A 88 22.98 4.96 -7.93
CA GLU A 88 23.70 4.87 -9.21
C GLU A 88 23.57 3.51 -9.88
N ARG A 89 23.13 2.47 -9.14
CA ARG A 89 22.97 1.11 -9.67
C ARG A 89 22.05 1.12 -10.90
N PRO A 90 22.51 0.72 -12.09
CA PRO A 90 21.63 0.55 -13.23
C PRO A 90 20.57 -0.50 -12.87
N LEU A 91 19.30 -0.15 -13.03
CA LEU A 91 18.24 -1.14 -12.87
C LEU A 91 18.39 -2.14 -14.01
N LEU A 92 18.77 -3.39 -13.70
CA LEU A 92 18.95 -4.49 -14.66
C LEU A 92 17.59 -4.96 -15.22
N ASN A 93 16.86 -4.06 -15.86
CA ASN A 93 15.64 -4.33 -16.61
C ASN A 93 15.84 -3.78 -18.02
N ALA A 94 15.71 -4.65 -19.03
CA ALA A 94 16.00 -4.38 -20.45
C ALA A 94 15.25 -3.17 -21.08
N ASN A 95 14.33 -2.54 -20.36
CA ASN A 95 13.45 -1.46 -20.84
C ASN A 95 13.50 -0.16 -20.01
N THR A 96 14.52 0.06 -19.15
CA THR A 96 14.53 1.24 -18.28
C THR A 96 15.81 2.06 -18.40
N THR A 97 15.69 3.35 -18.67
CA THR A 97 16.78 4.36 -18.66
C THR A 97 17.04 4.94 -17.26
N GLN A 98 16.37 4.41 -16.22
CA GLN A 98 16.53 4.90 -14.86
C GLN A 98 17.71 4.22 -14.15
N ASN A 99 18.64 5.04 -13.68
CA ASN A 99 19.70 4.64 -12.77
C ASN A 99 19.19 4.77 -11.32
N GLY A 100 19.42 3.73 -10.52
CA GLY A 100 19.18 3.71 -9.09
C GLY A 100 17.75 3.35 -8.66
N VAL A 101 17.60 3.13 -7.35
CA VAL A 101 16.30 2.95 -6.70
C VAL A 101 15.71 4.31 -6.28
N SER A 102 14.38 4.39 -6.21
CA SER A 102 13.69 5.62 -5.78
C SER A 102 14.13 6.08 -4.37
N GLN A 103 14.06 7.39 -4.10
CA GLN A 103 14.37 7.93 -2.77
C GLN A 103 13.50 7.32 -1.66
N THR A 104 12.26 6.92 -1.97
CA THR A 104 11.39 6.18 -1.05
C THR A 104 11.96 4.81 -0.70
N THR A 105 12.49 4.09 -1.68
CA THR A 105 13.17 2.81 -1.47
C THR A 105 14.44 3.01 -0.63
N ILE A 106 15.27 4.01 -0.94
CA ILE A 106 16.47 4.33 -0.14
C ILE A 106 16.09 4.58 1.32
N ASN A 107 15.09 5.43 1.57
CA ASN A 107 14.64 5.72 2.93
C ASN A 107 14.10 4.46 3.64
N ARG A 108 13.46 3.53 2.92
CA ARG A 108 13.03 2.23 3.46
C ARG A 108 14.23 1.36 3.84
N THR A 109 15.23 1.26 2.98
CA THR A 109 16.48 0.54 3.25
C THR A 109 17.15 1.09 4.50
N LEU A 110 17.33 2.41 4.59
CA LEU A 110 17.91 3.07 5.76
C LEU A 110 17.09 2.82 7.04
N SER A 111 15.75 2.81 6.94
CA SER A 111 14.90 2.50 8.10
C SER A 111 15.06 1.05 8.56
N ALA A 112 15.12 0.10 7.62
CA ALA A 112 15.33 -1.32 7.92
C ALA A 112 16.69 -1.53 8.59
N LEU A 113 17.75 -0.90 8.06
CA LEU A 113 19.10 -0.97 8.64
C LEU A 113 19.17 -0.31 10.01
N SER A 114 18.57 0.87 10.20
CA SER A 114 18.49 1.50 11.52
C SER A 114 17.79 0.60 12.54
N SER A 115 16.74 -0.12 12.13
CA SER A 115 16.03 -1.07 12.98
C SER A 115 16.91 -2.27 13.37
N LEU A 116 17.70 -2.81 12.43
CA LEU A 116 18.65 -3.89 12.71
C LEU A 116 19.79 -3.41 13.63
N TYR A 117 20.43 -2.29 13.31
CA TYR A 117 21.50 -1.74 14.14
C TYR A 117 21.02 -1.39 15.54
N LYS A 118 19.81 -0.84 15.68
CA LYS A 118 19.22 -0.59 17.00
C LYS A 118 19.08 -1.89 17.79
N TYR A 119 18.56 -2.95 17.18
CA TYR A 119 18.48 -4.25 17.84
C TYR A 119 19.85 -4.74 18.33
N LEU A 120 20.84 -4.76 17.42
CA LEU A 120 22.19 -5.27 17.72
C LEU A 120 22.94 -4.43 18.77
N THR A 121 22.59 -3.16 18.93
CA THR A 121 23.30 -2.22 19.82
C THR A 121 22.57 -1.86 21.12
N GLU A 122 21.27 -2.14 21.22
CA GLU A 122 20.43 -1.65 22.32
C GLU A 122 19.38 -2.66 22.84
N GLU A 123 18.93 -3.62 22.04
CA GLU A 123 17.74 -4.44 22.39
C GLU A 123 18.06 -5.91 22.65
N VAL A 124 19.14 -6.44 22.06
CA VAL A 124 19.59 -7.81 22.28
C VAL A 124 20.54 -7.88 23.46
N GLU A 125 20.49 -8.99 24.19
CA GLU A 125 21.42 -9.32 25.27
C GLU A 125 22.12 -10.64 24.90
N ASN A 126 23.45 -10.62 24.88
CA ASN A 126 24.27 -11.81 24.72
C ASN A 126 24.32 -12.62 26.04
N GLU A 127 25.12 -13.69 26.08
CA GLU A 127 25.27 -14.54 27.28
C GLU A 127 25.72 -13.77 28.55
N ASN A 128 26.34 -12.60 28.38
CA ASN A 128 26.82 -11.75 29.46
C ASN A 128 25.84 -10.60 29.81
N GLY A 129 24.66 -10.54 29.18
CA GLY A 129 23.70 -9.44 29.36
C GLY A 129 24.09 -8.14 28.64
N GLU A 130 25.06 -8.17 27.71
CA GLU A 130 25.50 -7.00 26.95
C GLU A 130 24.94 -7.03 25.52
N PRO A 131 24.76 -5.86 24.86
CA PRO A 131 24.50 -5.83 23.42
C PRO A 131 25.67 -6.40 22.64
N TYR A 132 25.44 -6.80 21.39
CA TYR A 132 26.51 -7.37 20.57
C TYR A 132 27.64 -6.39 20.29
N PHE A 133 27.32 -5.12 20.08
CA PHE A 133 28.30 -4.04 19.96
C PHE A 133 27.67 -2.68 20.26
N TYR A 134 28.45 -1.71 20.71
CA TYR A 134 27.91 -0.41 21.17
C TYR A 134 27.87 0.65 20.06
N ARG A 135 28.69 0.51 19.02
CA ARG A 135 28.84 1.51 17.97
C ARG A 135 27.73 1.41 16.93
N ASN A 136 26.86 2.42 16.89
CA ASN A 136 25.76 2.47 15.91
C ASN A 136 26.04 3.51 14.80
N VAL A 137 26.51 3.06 13.64
CA VAL A 137 26.80 3.93 12.48
C VAL A 137 25.54 4.60 11.91
N MET A 138 24.38 3.95 12.02
CA MET A 138 23.12 4.44 11.47
C MET A 138 22.65 5.73 12.13
N LYS A 139 23.04 6.00 13.39
CA LYS A 139 22.79 7.30 14.05
C LYS A 139 23.48 8.48 13.35
N LYS A 140 24.50 8.23 12.51
CA LYS A 140 25.25 9.24 11.75
C LYS A 140 24.77 9.39 10.30
N VAL A 141 23.81 8.56 9.86
CA VAL A 141 23.32 8.52 8.48
C VAL A 141 21.99 9.27 8.39
N SER A 142 21.96 10.38 7.65
CA SER A 142 20.74 11.18 7.49
C SER A 142 19.86 10.65 6.34
N THR A 143 18.58 10.43 6.61
CA THR A 143 17.59 10.23 5.54
C THR A 143 17.25 11.57 4.89
N LYS A 144 17.23 11.65 3.55
CA LYS A 144 16.72 12.84 2.85
C LYS A 144 15.20 12.88 2.98
N LYS A 145 14.67 13.93 3.61
CA LYS A 145 13.23 14.24 3.59
C LYS A 145 12.84 14.73 2.19
N LYS A 146 11.65 14.34 1.73
CA LYS A 146 11.10 14.83 0.45
C LYS A 146 10.87 16.34 0.57
N ARG A 147 11.40 17.13 -0.38
CA ARG A 147 11.27 18.60 -0.41
C ARG A 147 9.96 19.06 -1.07
N GLU A 148 8.85 18.38 -0.78
CA GLU A 148 7.54 18.76 -1.33
C GLU A 148 6.72 19.38 -0.20
N THR A 149 6.27 20.63 -0.37
CA THR A 149 5.39 21.28 0.60
C THR A 149 4.02 20.59 0.62
N LEU A 150 3.28 20.72 1.72
CA LEU A 150 1.92 20.16 1.80
C LEU A 150 1.01 20.74 0.71
N ALA A 151 1.14 22.03 0.41
CA ALA A 151 0.41 22.70 -0.67
C ALA A 151 0.73 22.12 -2.06
N ALA A 152 2.02 21.96 -2.40
CA ALA A 152 2.42 21.35 -3.67
C ALA A 152 1.92 19.90 -3.79
N ARG A 153 2.00 19.15 -2.69
CA ARG A 153 1.45 17.80 -2.63
C ARG A 153 -0.07 17.78 -2.80
N ALA A 154 -0.79 18.71 -2.17
CA ALA A 154 -2.24 18.83 -2.30
C ALA A 154 -2.64 19.09 -3.75
N GLU A 155 -1.98 20.04 -4.42
CA GLU A 155 -2.27 20.40 -5.81
C GLU A 155 -2.02 19.23 -6.78
N ASN A 156 -0.87 18.55 -6.64
CA ASN A 156 -0.55 17.34 -7.40
C ASN A 156 -1.56 16.21 -7.21
N ILE A 157 -2.22 16.16 -6.05
CA ILE A 157 -3.24 15.15 -5.75
C ILE A 157 -4.60 15.59 -6.28
N LYS A 158 -4.97 16.87 -6.13
CA LYS A 158 -6.26 17.45 -6.53
C LYS A 158 -6.61 17.14 -7.98
N GLN A 159 -5.64 17.26 -8.89
CA GLN A 159 -5.81 16.96 -10.32
C GLN A 159 -6.18 15.49 -10.62
N LYS A 160 -6.00 14.58 -9.65
CA LYS A 160 -6.28 13.15 -9.76
C LYS A 160 -7.48 12.71 -8.91
N LEU A 161 -8.24 13.64 -8.35
CA LEU A 161 -9.43 13.35 -7.56
C LEU A 161 -10.68 13.62 -8.40
N PHE A 162 -11.73 12.82 -8.16
CA PHE A 162 -13.03 12.95 -8.82
C PHE A 162 -14.00 13.73 -7.91
N LEU A 163 -13.81 15.04 -7.83
CA LEU A 163 -14.54 15.94 -6.93
C LEU A 163 -15.82 16.48 -7.58
N GLY A 164 -16.71 17.09 -6.78
CA GLY A 164 -18.01 17.55 -7.26
C GLY A 164 -18.84 16.41 -7.85
N GLU A 165 -19.36 16.62 -9.05
CA GLU A 165 -20.15 15.63 -9.81
C GLU A 165 -19.28 14.53 -10.47
N GLU A 166 -17.95 14.68 -10.51
CA GLU A 166 -17.08 13.74 -11.23
C GLU A 166 -17.13 12.31 -10.66
N THR A 167 -17.49 12.13 -9.38
CA THR A 167 -17.70 10.79 -8.82
C THR A 167 -18.88 10.09 -9.50
N GLU A 168 -19.99 10.78 -9.68
CA GLU A 168 -21.20 10.21 -10.31
C GLU A 168 -20.99 10.05 -11.81
N GLN A 169 -20.37 11.05 -12.45
CA GLN A 169 -19.98 10.98 -13.86
C GLN A 169 -19.03 9.80 -14.11
N PHE A 170 -18.08 9.50 -13.22
CA PHE A 170 -17.19 8.36 -13.38
C PHE A 170 -17.93 7.01 -13.31
N LEU A 171 -18.87 6.86 -12.37
CA LEU A 171 -19.68 5.65 -12.26
C LEU A 171 -20.60 5.49 -13.49
N ASN A 172 -21.26 6.56 -13.92
CA ASN A 172 -22.11 6.57 -15.11
C ASN A 172 -21.30 6.33 -16.38
N TYR A 173 -20.09 6.87 -16.48
CA TYR A 173 -19.19 6.61 -17.60
C TYR A 173 -18.88 5.12 -17.72
N ILE A 174 -18.54 4.45 -16.61
CA ILE A 174 -18.29 3.01 -16.62
C ILE A 174 -19.56 2.24 -17.01
N ASP A 175 -20.72 2.65 -16.51
CA ASP A 175 -21.99 1.95 -16.76
C ASP A 175 -22.45 2.09 -18.22
N GLU A 176 -22.39 3.31 -18.78
CA GLU A 176 -23.07 3.66 -20.02
C GLU A 176 -22.14 4.00 -21.19
N GLU A 177 -21.05 4.73 -20.95
CA GLU A 177 -20.22 5.29 -22.03
C GLU A 177 -19.04 4.37 -22.40
N TYR A 178 -18.34 3.81 -21.42
CA TYR A 178 -17.21 2.89 -21.62
C TYR A 178 -17.51 1.75 -22.60
N PRO A 179 -18.64 1.01 -22.52
CA PRO A 179 -18.92 -0.09 -23.45
C PRO A 179 -19.06 0.36 -24.91
N LYS A 180 -19.46 1.61 -25.19
CA LYS A 180 -19.68 2.10 -26.56
C LYS A 180 -18.38 2.14 -27.38
N ASN A 181 -17.24 2.28 -26.73
CA ASN A 181 -15.93 2.38 -27.36
C ASN A 181 -15.18 1.04 -27.43
N LEU A 182 -15.80 -0.08 -27.03
CA LEU A 182 -15.15 -1.38 -26.98
C LEU A 182 -15.36 -2.20 -28.26
N SER A 183 -14.31 -2.93 -28.67
CA SER A 183 -14.46 -4.02 -29.63
C SER A 183 -15.40 -5.11 -29.09
N ASN A 184 -16.05 -5.88 -29.96
CA ASN A 184 -16.96 -6.97 -29.56
C ASN A 184 -16.36 -7.94 -28.53
N ARG A 185 -15.07 -8.28 -28.69
CA ARG A 185 -14.36 -9.15 -27.74
C ARG A 185 -14.15 -8.47 -26.38
N ALA A 186 -13.79 -7.19 -26.37
CA ALA A 186 -13.61 -6.43 -25.13
C ALA A 186 -14.95 -6.19 -24.43
N LEU A 187 -16.02 -5.92 -25.19
CA LEU A 187 -17.38 -5.74 -24.67
C LEU A 187 -17.87 -6.99 -23.94
N SER A 188 -17.71 -8.18 -24.52
CA SER A 188 -18.08 -9.44 -23.86
C SER A 188 -17.36 -9.65 -22.52
N SER A 189 -16.06 -9.31 -22.46
CA SER A 189 -15.26 -9.39 -21.23
C SER A 189 -15.68 -8.35 -20.18
N PHE A 190 -16.04 -7.14 -20.63
CA PHE A 190 -16.56 -6.06 -19.80
C PHE A 190 -17.90 -6.45 -19.18
N GLU A 191 -18.88 -6.88 -19.98
CA GLU A 191 -20.21 -7.28 -19.50
C GLU A 191 -20.14 -8.42 -18.48
N LYS A 192 -19.16 -9.32 -18.61
CA LYS A 192 -18.94 -10.38 -17.62
C LYS A 192 -18.59 -9.85 -16.23
N ASN A 193 -18.03 -8.65 -16.09
CA ASN A 193 -17.56 -8.15 -14.79
C ASN A 193 -18.09 -6.76 -14.41
N LYS A 194 -18.88 -6.12 -15.28
CA LYS A 194 -19.36 -4.76 -15.15
C LYS A 194 -19.94 -4.44 -13.76
N GLU A 195 -20.92 -5.20 -13.30
CA GLU A 195 -21.63 -4.97 -12.04
C GLU A 195 -20.71 -5.16 -10.83
N ARG A 196 -19.80 -6.14 -10.89
CA ARG A 196 -18.77 -6.33 -9.86
C ARG A 196 -17.84 -5.13 -9.82
N ASP A 197 -17.33 -4.72 -10.97
CA ASP A 197 -16.34 -3.65 -11.06
C ASP A 197 -16.94 -2.32 -10.59
N LEU A 198 -18.17 -2.01 -11.01
CA LEU A 198 -18.96 -0.88 -10.51
C LEU A 198 -19.19 -0.96 -9.00
N ALA A 199 -19.60 -2.11 -8.46
CA ALA A 199 -19.83 -2.29 -7.03
C ALA A 199 -18.56 -2.08 -6.20
N ILE A 200 -17.40 -2.56 -6.68
CA ILE A 200 -16.10 -2.34 -6.02
C ILE A 200 -15.74 -0.85 -6.02
N ILE A 201 -15.84 -0.19 -7.18
CA ILE A 201 -15.50 1.24 -7.30
C ILE A 201 -16.45 2.10 -6.46
N ALA A 202 -17.76 1.84 -6.52
CA ALA A 202 -18.76 2.53 -5.73
C ALA A 202 -18.50 2.36 -4.24
N LEU A 203 -18.19 1.15 -3.77
CA LEU A 203 -17.85 0.90 -2.37
C LEU A 203 -16.61 1.69 -1.93
N LEU A 204 -15.55 1.71 -2.73
CA LEU A 204 -14.32 2.46 -2.43
C LEU A 204 -14.59 3.97 -2.35
N LEU A 205 -15.40 4.51 -3.26
CA LEU A 205 -15.80 5.92 -3.30
C LEU A 205 -16.80 6.29 -2.21
N ALA A 206 -17.60 5.34 -1.72
CA ALA A 206 -18.66 5.57 -0.73
C ALA A 206 -18.23 5.38 0.73
N SER A 207 -17.19 4.57 0.97
CA SER A 207 -16.72 4.23 2.33
C SER A 207 -15.29 4.70 2.60
N GLY A 208 -14.47 4.84 1.55
CA GLY A 208 -13.08 5.23 1.65
C GLY A 208 -12.21 4.18 2.33
N VAL A 209 -12.67 2.93 2.46
CA VAL A 209 -11.84 1.85 3.02
C VAL A 209 -10.58 1.60 2.18
N ARG A 210 -9.57 1.00 2.78
CA ARG A 210 -8.35 0.62 2.06
C ARG A 210 -8.69 -0.50 1.07
N LEU A 211 -7.96 -0.57 -0.04
CA LEU A 211 -8.13 -1.66 -1.00
C LEU A 211 -8.05 -3.05 -0.35
N SER A 212 -7.07 -3.24 0.54
CA SER A 212 -6.91 -4.49 1.27
C SER A 212 -8.09 -4.81 2.19
N GLU A 213 -8.80 -3.79 2.69
CA GLU A 213 -10.01 -3.98 3.50
C GLU A 213 -11.17 -4.41 2.58
N ALA A 214 -11.39 -3.70 1.46
CA ALA A 214 -12.45 -4.01 0.50
C ALA A 214 -12.36 -5.42 -0.11
N VAL A 215 -11.18 -5.85 -0.55
CA VAL A 215 -11.02 -7.19 -1.17
C VAL A 215 -11.16 -8.34 -0.18
N ASN A 216 -11.01 -8.08 1.12
CA ASN A 216 -11.09 -9.10 2.17
C ASN A 216 -12.46 -9.19 2.84
N LEU A 217 -13.43 -8.38 2.44
CA LEU A 217 -14.81 -8.47 2.94
C LEU A 217 -15.43 -9.84 2.62
N ASP A 218 -16.17 -10.38 3.57
CA ASP A 218 -17.13 -11.48 3.36
C ASP A 218 -18.55 -10.93 3.23
N LEU A 219 -19.47 -11.76 2.71
CA LEU A 219 -20.90 -11.43 2.61
C LEU A 219 -21.50 -11.01 3.97
N LYS A 220 -21.08 -11.68 5.05
CA LYS A 220 -21.54 -11.37 6.42
C LYS A 220 -21.10 -10.00 6.93
N ASP A 221 -20.04 -9.44 6.34
CA ASP A 221 -19.46 -8.18 6.75
C ASP A 221 -20.19 -6.99 6.12
N LEU A 222 -21.12 -7.22 5.17
CA LEU A 222 -21.91 -6.18 4.51
C LEU A 222 -23.35 -6.16 5.05
N ASN A 223 -23.76 -5.02 5.61
CA ASN A 223 -25.15 -4.77 5.98
C ASN A 223 -25.76 -3.69 5.07
N LEU A 224 -26.49 -4.12 4.03
CA LEU A 224 -27.15 -3.22 3.08
C LEU A 224 -28.32 -2.42 3.65
N LYS A 225 -28.92 -2.88 4.76
CA LYS A 225 -30.01 -2.14 5.42
C LYS A 225 -29.47 -0.92 6.17
N MET A 226 -28.38 -1.12 6.90
CA MET A 226 -27.71 -0.07 7.67
C MET A 226 -26.68 0.71 6.86
N MET A 227 -26.31 0.22 5.67
CA MET A 227 -25.20 0.74 4.86
C MET A 227 -23.89 0.82 5.65
N VAL A 228 -23.53 -0.30 6.25
CA VAL A 228 -22.32 -0.47 7.06
C VAL A 228 -21.53 -1.68 6.57
N ILE A 229 -20.21 -1.59 6.62
CA ILE A 229 -19.30 -2.72 6.43
C ILE A 229 -18.38 -2.93 7.63
N GLU A 230 -18.16 -4.19 8.00
CA GLU A 230 -17.22 -4.61 9.04
C GLU A 230 -15.85 -4.91 8.41
N VAL A 231 -14.84 -4.12 8.74
CA VAL A 231 -13.49 -4.29 8.18
C VAL A 231 -12.49 -4.74 9.24
N THR A 232 -11.45 -5.43 8.80
CA THR A 232 -10.29 -5.74 9.64
C THR A 232 -9.15 -4.78 9.31
N ARG A 233 -8.86 -3.85 10.22
CA ARG A 233 -7.79 -2.84 10.10
C ARG A 233 -6.42 -3.46 10.33
N LYS A 234 -5.36 -2.68 10.06
CA LYS A 234 -3.97 -3.07 10.37
C LYS A 234 -3.84 -3.44 11.85
N GLY A 235 -3.21 -4.58 12.13
CA GLY A 235 -3.07 -5.12 13.48
C GLY A 235 -4.24 -6.02 13.93
N GLY A 236 -5.15 -6.38 13.02
CA GLY A 236 -6.22 -7.35 13.30
C GLY A 236 -7.45 -6.77 14.01
N LYS A 237 -7.50 -5.45 14.23
CA LYS A 237 -8.63 -4.79 14.88
C LYS A 237 -9.83 -4.75 13.95
N ARG A 238 -11.00 -5.20 14.42
CA ARG A 238 -12.27 -5.04 13.70
C ARG A 238 -12.79 -3.61 13.90
N ASP A 239 -13.43 -3.07 12.87
CA ASP A 239 -13.96 -1.71 12.85
C ASP A 239 -15.18 -1.66 11.91
N SER A 240 -16.16 -0.82 12.26
CA SER A 240 -17.40 -0.65 11.50
C SER A 240 -17.35 0.66 10.71
N VAL A 241 -17.53 0.58 9.40
CA VAL A 241 -17.39 1.72 8.49
C VAL A 241 -18.71 1.99 7.77
N ASN A 242 -19.19 3.23 7.88
CA ASN A 242 -20.37 3.69 7.16
C ASN A 242 -20.07 3.76 5.65
N VAL A 243 -21.09 3.43 4.85
CA VAL A 243 -21.05 3.48 3.38
C VAL A 243 -22.10 4.48 2.91
N ALA A 244 -21.70 5.45 2.08
CA ALA A 244 -22.64 6.39 1.50
C ALA A 244 -23.74 5.66 0.67
N ALA A 245 -24.98 6.15 0.79
CA ALA A 245 -26.18 5.47 0.27
C ALA A 245 -26.14 5.20 -1.24
N PHE A 246 -25.46 6.05 -2.04
CA PHE A 246 -25.37 5.87 -3.49
C PHE A 246 -24.75 4.53 -3.90
N ALA A 247 -23.88 3.93 -3.07
CA ALA A 247 -23.27 2.64 -3.39
C ALA A 247 -24.26 1.46 -3.31
N LYS A 248 -25.41 1.65 -2.65
CA LYS A 248 -26.38 0.57 -2.38
C LYS A 248 -26.84 -0.11 -3.67
N ALA A 249 -27.29 0.68 -4.65
CA ALA A 249 -27.80 0.16 -5.91
C ALA A 249 -26.75 -0.67 -6.66
N TYR A 250 -25.49 -0.24 -6.66
CA TYR A 250 -24.39 -0.97 -7.30
C TYR A 250 -24.09 -2.30 -6.57
N LEU A 251 -24.10 -2.28 -5.23
CA LEU A 251 -23.90 -3.48 -4.42
C LEU A 251 -25.04 -4.49 -4.61
N GLU A 252 -26.30 -4.04 -4.64
CA GLU A 252 -27.47 -4.88 -4.87
C GLU A 252 -27.41 -5.55 -6.26
N ARG A 253 -27.18 -4.77 -7.32
CA ARG A 253 -27.01 -5.30 -8.70
C ARG A 253 -25.92 -6.37 -8.77
N TYR A 254 -24.79 -6.16 -8.08
CA TYR A 254 -23.73 -7.17 -8.03
C TYR A 254 -24.17 -8.44 -7.29
N LEU A 255 -24.80 -8.32 -6.12
CA LEU A 255 -25.23 -9.47 -5.33
C LEU A 255 -26.27 -10.34 -6.08
N GLU A 256 -27.16 -9.72 -6.85
CA GLU A 256 -28.14 -10.42 -7.70
C GLU A 256 -27.46 -11.34 -8.73
N VAL A 257 -26.37 -10.89 -9.34
CA VAL A 257 -25.67 -11.66 -10.38
C VAL A 257 -24.56 -12.56 -9.83
N ARG A 258 -24.11 -12.33 -8.58
CA ARG A 258 -22.91 -12.94 -7.99
C ARG A 258 -22.91 -14.47 -8.09
N SER A 259 -23.97 -15.13 -7.64
CA SER A 259 -24.00 -16.61 -7.60
C SER A 259 -23.99 -17.21 -9.01
N LYS A 260 -24.87 -16.75 -9.90
CA LYS A 260 -24.98 -17.27 -11.26
C LYS A 260 -23.74 -16.98 -12.10
N ARG A 261 -23.21 -15.75 -12.04
CA ARG A 261 -22.14 -15.29 -12.94
C ARG A 261 -20.76 -15.85 -12.56
N TYR A 262 -20.50 -16.03 -11.27
CA TYR A 262 -19.22 -16.53 -10.77
C TYR A 262 -19.28 -18.00 -10.32
N LYS A 263 -20.43 -18.66 -10.47
CA LYS A 263 -20.69 -20.04 -10.01
C LYS A 263 -20.41 -20.21 -8.52
N ALA A 264 -20.77 -19.19 -7.73
CA ALA A 264 -20.49 -19.16 -6.31
C ALA A 264 -21.45 -20.08 -5.55
N GLU A 265 -20.88 -20.93 -4.71
CA GLU A 265 -21.59 -21.83 -3.80
C GLU A 265 -21.75 -21.20 -2.42
N LYS A 266 -22.46 -21.89 -1.52
CA LYS A 266 -22.69 -21.39 -0.14
C LYS A 266 -21.39 -21.27 0.67
N SER A 267 -20.38 -22.07 0.34
CA SER A 267 -19.05 -22.03 0.95
C SER A 267 -18.22 -20.82 0.52
N ASP A 268 -18.56 -20.17 -0.60
CA ASP A 268 -17.85 -19.00 -1.09
C ASP A 268 -18.29 -17.74 -0.34
N THR A 269 -17.64 -17.46 0.79
CA THR A 269 -18.01 -16.35 1.68
C THR A 269 -17.53 -14.98 1.20
N ALA A 270 -16.50 -14.92 0.35
CA ALA A 270 -15.88 -13.67 -0.09
C ALA A 270 -16.88 -12.77 -0.83
N LEU A 271 -17.04 -11.51 -0.42
CA LEU A 271 -18.00 -10.60 -1.04
C LEU A 271 -17.75 -10.47 -2.55
N PHE A 272 -16.53 -10.06 -2.93
CA PHE A 272 -16.16 -9.87 -4.32
C PHE A 272 -15.38 -11.06 -4.90
N LEU A 273 -15.87 -11.58 -6.02
CA LEU A 273 -15.33 -12.75 -6.69
C LEU A 273 -14.72 -12.44 -8.06
N THR A 274 -13.78 -13.28 -8.45
CA THR A 274 -13.36 -13.50 -9.82
C THR A 274 -13.61 -14.97 -10.17
N GLU A 275 -13.67 -15.29 -11.45
CA GLU A 275 -13.80 -16.66 -11.93
C GLU A 275 -12.57 -17.01 -12.76
N TYR A 276 -11.98 -18.17 -12.48
CA TYR A 276 -10.89 -18.73 -13.26
C TYR A 276 -11.13 -20.22 -13.50
N ARG A 277 -11.20 -20.63 -14.78
CA ARG A 277 -11.43 -22.02 -15.20
C ARG A 277 -12.66 -22.67 -14.57
N GLY A 278 -13.72 -21.90 -14.42
CA GLY A 278 -15.00 -22.28 -13.82
C GLY A 278 -15.03 -22.22 -12.29
N VAL A 279 -13.95 -21.79 -11.63
CA VAL A 279 -13.85 -21.80 -10.17
C VAL A 279 -13.96 -20.38 -9.61
N PRO A 280 -14.90 -20.10 -8.68
CA PRO A 280 -14.96 -18.84 -7.97
C PRO A 280 -13.74 -18.67 -7.07
N ASN A 281 -13.18 -17.46 -7.06
CA ASN A 281 -12.07 -17.08 -6.22
C ASN A 281 -12.28 -15.67 -5.69
N ARG A 282 -11.81 -15.37 -4.47
CA ARG A 282 -11.73 -13.98 -4.00
C ARG A 282 -10.90 -13.16 -4.99
N ILE A 283 -11.41 -12.01 -5.39
CA ILE A 283 -10.65 -11.08 -6.25
C ILE A 283 -9.42 -10.57 -5.50
N ASP A 284 -8.26 -10.52 -6.17
CA ASP A 284 -7.04 -10.02 -5.56
C ASP A 284 -6.88 -8.50 -5.74
N ALA A 285 -6.12 -7.89 -4.85
CA ALA A 285 -5.86 -6.45 -4.85
C ALA A 285 -5.25 -5.95 -6.18
N SER A 286 -4.37 -6.72 -6.83
CA SER A 286 -3.73 -6.28 -8.07
C SER A 286 -4.73 -6.22 -9.22
N SER A 287 -5.66 -7.19 -9.27
CA SER A 287 -6.76 -7.16 -10.24
C SER A 287 -7.62 -5.91 -10.08
N VAL A 288 -7.96 -5.53 -8.84
CA VAL A 288 -8.71 -4.29 -8.58
C VAL A 288 -7.89 -3.04 -8.93
N GLU A 289 -6.59 -2.99 -8.61
CA GLU A 289 -5.73 -1.86 -8.99
C GLU A 289 -5.68 -1.66 -10.51
N LYS A 290 -5.52 -2.74 -11.28
CA LYS A 290 -5.52 -2.71 -12.74
C LYS A 290 -6.88 -2.28 -13.29
N MET A 291 -7.96 -2.78 -12.69
CA MET A 291 -9.33 -2.44 -13.07
C MET A 291 -9.63 -0.95 -12.84
N VAL A 292 -9.28 -0.41 -11.66
CA VAL A 292 -9.43 1.02 -11.37
C VAL A 292 -8.59 1.87 -12.31
N ALA A 293 -7.32 1.48 -12.55
CA ALA A 293 -6.45 2.19 -13.48
C ALA A 293 -7.05 2.22 -14.90
N LYS A 294 -7.52 1.08 -15.40
CA LYS A 294 -8.15 0.93 -16.73
C LYS A 294 -9.32 1.91 -16.91
N TYR A 295 -10.30 1.91 -16.00
CA TYR A 295 -11.47 2.76 -16.15
C TYR A 295 -11.16 4.24 -15.96
N SER A 296 -10.30 4.58 -14.98
CA SER A 296 -9.99 5.97 -14.69
C SER A 296 -9.13 6.64 -15.76
N GLU A 297 -8.18 5.90 -16.34
CA GLU A 297 -7.33 6.36 -17.46
C GLU A 297 -8.17 6.68 -18.69
N ASP A 298 -9.17 5.85 -18.97
CA ASP A 298 -10.10 6.05 -20.09
C ASP A 298 -11.12 7.17 -19.84
N PHE A 299 -11.56 7.34 -18.58
CA PHE A 299 -12.49 8.41 -18.21
C PHE A 299 -11.84 9.80 -18.26
N LYS A 300 -10.68 9.98 -17.62
CA LYS A 300 -10.03 11.31 -17.48
C LYS A 300 -8.54 11.23 -17.17
N VAL A 301 -8.19 10.51 -16.10
CA VAL A 301 -6.82 10.43 -15.60
C VAL A 301 -6.64 9.13 -14.86
N ARG A 302 -5.51 8.46 -15.09
CA ARG A 302 -5.19 7.22 -14.39
C ARG A 302 -5.05 7.46 -12.89
N VAL A 303 -5.88 6.78 -12.11
CA VAL A 303 -5.85 6.81 -10.64
C VAL A 303 -5.67 5.41 -10.04
N THR A 304 -5.45 5.38 -8.72
CA THR A 304 -5.36 4.13 -7.95
C THR A 304 -6.49 4.08 -6.92
N PRO A 305 -6.80 2.92 -6.31
CA PRO A 305 -7.77 2.83 -5.21
C PRO A 305 -7.47 3.79 -4.05
N HIS A 306 -6.18 4.07 -3.80
CA HIS A 306 -5.79 5.05 -2.80
C HIS A 306 -6.21 6.48 -3.17
N LYS A 307 -6.22 6.83 -4.46
CA LYS A 307 -6.76 8.11 -4.94
C LYS A 307 -8.27 8.19 -4.82
N LEU A 308 -9.01 7.11 -5.09
CA LEU A 308 -10.47 7.07 -4.81
C LEU A 308 -10.77 7.30 -3.33
N ARG A 309 -9.94 6.74 -2.43
CA ARG A 309 -10.02 7.03 -0.99
C ARG A 309 -9.74 8.50 -0.68
N HIS A 310 -8.76 9.12 -1.33
CA HIS A 310 -8.54 10.57 -1.20
C HIS A 310 -9.72 11.38 -1.74
N THR A 311 -10.38 10.93 -2.82
CA THR A 311 -11.58 11.57 -3.35
C THR A 311 -12.68 11.63 -2.28
N LEU A 312 -13.02 10.49 -1.64
CA LEU A 312 -14.01 10.51 -0.56
C LEU A 312 -13.58 11.42 0.59
N ALA A 313 -12.32 11.31 1.01
CA ALA A 313 -11.80 12.08 2.13
C ALA A 313 -11.89 13.60 1.89
N THR A 314 -11.53 14.04 0.68
CA THR A 314 -11.66 15.44 0.27
C THR A 314 -13.12 15.86 0.22
N ARG A 315 -14.02 15.06 -0.37
CA ARG A 315 -15.47 15.37 -0.43
C ARG A 315 -16.10 15.45 0.96
N LEU A 316 -15.75 14.53 1.85
CA LEU A 316 -16.23 14.52 3.22
C LEU A 316 -15.67 15.71 4.02
N TYR A 317 -14.39 16.03 3.84
CA TYR A 317 -13.82 17.24 4.44
C TYR A 317 -14.51 18.49 3.91
N ASP A 318 -14.76 18.57 2.60
CA ASP A 318 -15.42 19.71 1.99
C ASP A 318 -16.83 19.95 2.54
N ALA A 319 -17.60 18.88 2.70
CA ALA A 319 -18.96 18.95 3.25
C ALA A 319 -19.01 19.23 4.76
N THR A 320 -18.02 18.79 5.54
CA THR A 320 -18.08 18.84 7.01
C THR A 320 -17.13 19.85 7.65
N LYS A 321 -16.11 20.28 6.90
CA LYS A 321 -14.92 21.02 7.37
C LYS A 321 -14.28 20.42 8.62
N SER A 322 -14.45 19.10 8.85
CA SER A 322 -14.00 18.41 10.06
C SER A 322 -12.94 17.35 9.75
N GLN A 323 -11.70 17.65 10.12
CA GLN A 323 -10.59 16.69 10.07
C GLN A 323 -10.85 15.44 10.94
N VAL A 324 -11.56 15.60 12.06
CA VAL A 324 -11.87 14.51 12.99
C VAL A 324 -12.82 13.49 12.35
N LEU A 325 -13.89 13.96 11.70
CA LEU A 325 -14.84 13.09 11.01
C LEU A 325 -14.17 12.32 9.88
N VAL A 326 -13.32 12.99 9.10
CA VAL A 326 -12.54 12.36 8.03
C VAL A 326 -11.59 11.31 8.61
N SER A 327 -10.87 11.63 9.69
CA SER A 327 -9.94 10.71 10.35
C SER A 327 -10.65 9.45 10.86
N HIS A 328 -11.83 9.62 11.48
CA HIS A 328 -12.64 8.52 12.00
C HIS A 328 -13.16 7.62 10.86
N GLN A 329 -13.79 8.20 9.83
CA GLN A 329 -14.27 7.45 8.65
C GLN A 329 -13.14 6.63 7.99
N LEU A 330 -11.96 7.22 7.87
CA LEU A 330 -10.80 6.58 7.25
C LEU A 330 -10.08 5.60 8.20
N GLY A 331 -10.32 5.64 9.51
CA GLY A 331 -9.57 4.85 10.49
C GLY A 331 -8.07 5.22 10.50
N HIS A 332 -7.78 6.52 10.59
CA HIS A 332 -6.42 7.04 10.80
C HIS A 332 -6.11 7.16 12.30
N ALA A 333 -4.88 6.82 12.70
CA ALA A 333 -4.43 6.93 14.08
C ALA A 333 -4.09 8.37 14.51
N SER A 334 -3.99 9.30 13.55
CA SER A 334 -3.70 10.72 13.77
C SER A 334 -4.36 11.58 12.70
N THR A 335 -4.83 12.76 13.11
CA THR A 335 -5.42 13.78 12.23
C THR A 335 -4.39 14.49 11.35
N GLN A 336 -3.08 14.39 11.64
CA GLN A 336 -2.03 14.98 10.78
C GLN A 336 -2.09 14.48 9.33
N VAL A 337 -2.56 13.24 9.13
CA VAL A 337 -2.73 12.67 7.78
C VAL A 337 -3.86 13.38 7.01
N THR A 338 -4.77 14.04 7.71
CA THR A 338 -5.90 14.79 7.15
C THR A 338 -5.60 16.25 6.83
N ASP A 339 -4.44 16.78 7.27
CA ASP A 339 -3.97 18.13 6.91
C ASP A 339 -3.84 18.32 5.40
N LEU A 340 -3.59 17.24 4.66
CA LEU A 340 -3.55 17.28 3.21
C LEU A 340 -4.89 17.77 2.61
N TYR A 341 -6.03 17.41 3.20
CA TYR A 341 -7.35 17.71 2.65
C TYR A 341 -7.74 19.18 2.83
N THR A 342 -7.22 19.83 3.88
CA THR A 342 -7.46 21.27 4.12
C THR A 342 -6.88 22.10 3.00
N HIS A 343 -5.69 21.74 2.50
CA HIS A 343 -5.04 22.42 1.39
C HIS A 343 -5.70 22.15 0.02
N ILE A 344 -6.40 21.03 -0.16
CA ILE A 344 -7.07 20.71 -1.44
C ILE A 344 -8.35 21.55 -1.61
N VAL A 345 -9.08 21.72 -0.52
CA VAL A 345 -10.36 22.44 -0.43
C VAL A 345 -10.14 23.93 -0.14
N ASN A 346 -8.90 24.42 -0.23
CA ASN A 346 -8.52 25.76 0.19
C ASN A 346 -8.99 26.86 -0.79
N ASP A 347 -10.31 26.95 -0.98
CA ASP A 347 -11.00 28.06 -1.61
C ASP A 347 -10.96 29.31 -0.72
N GLU A 348 -10.77 29.15 0.60
CA GLU A 348 -10.68 30.26 1.56
C GLU A 348 -9.53 31.21 1.27
N GLN A 349 -8.35 30.71 0.88
CA GLN A 349 -7.22 31.58 0.56
C GLN A 349 -7.44 32.37 -0.73
N LYS A 350 -8.10 31.76 -1.73
CA LYS A 350 -8.46 32.43 -2.98
C LYS A 350 -9.57 33.46 -2.75
N ASN A 351 -10.64 33.08 -2.05
CA ASN A 351 -11.74 33.95 -1.70
C ASN A 351 -11.30 35.12 -0.79
N ALA A 352 -10.36 34.90 0.14
CA ALA A 352 -9.82 35.98 0.96
C ALA A 352 -8.97 36.96 0.15
N LEU A 353 -8.21 36.49 -0.84
CA LEU A 353 -7.47 37.35 -1.77
C LEU A 353 -8.42 38.14 -2.69
N ASP A 354 -9.53 37.52 -3.13
CA ASP A 354 -10.55 38.18 -3.94
C ASP A 354 -11.31 39.29 -3.17
N ASN A 355 -11.15 39.35 -1.84
CA ASN A 355 -11.75 40.34 -0.94
C ASN A 355 -10.74 41.40 -0.41
N LEU A 356 -9.50 41.42 -0.92
CA LEU A 356 -8.51 42.49 -0.69
C LEU A 356 -8.55 43.52 -1.83
#